data_AF-A0A935DNL6-F1
#
_entry.id   AF-A0A935DNL6-F1
#
_cell.length_a   1.000
_cell.length_b   1.000
_cell.length_c   1.000
_cell.angle_alpha   90.00
_cell.angle_beta   90.00
_cell.angle_gamma   90.00
#
_symmetry.space_group_name_H-M   'P 1'
#
loop_
_entity.id
_entity.type
_entity.pdbx_description
1 polymer ?
#
loop_
_entity_poly.entity_id
_entity_poly.type
_entity_poly.pdbx_seq_one_letter_code
_entity_poly.pdbx_strand_id
1 'polypeptide(L)'
;MRPTLARLLRQTSYAMSYDETRPHLASMFIERRQGELVFVTTAGHRLAKVCVPDDGEEFSVLVGRRYRGRRAHGRRGRWARPPPARR
;
A
#
# COMPACT_ATOMS: atom_id res chain seq x y z
N MET A 1 21.76 13.25 -5.68
CA MET A 1 20.38 13.34 -6.24
C MET A 1 19.46 12.49 -5.37
N ARG A 2 18.40 13.07 -4.78
CA ARG A 2 17.44 12.31 -3.94
C ARG A 2 16.63 11.35 -4.84
N PRO A 3 16.43 10.07 -4.46
CA PRO A 3 15.50 9.17 -5.15
C PRO A 3 14.11 9.78 -5.22
N THR A 4 13.41 9.62 -6.35
CA THR A 4 11.98 9.89 -6.38
C THR A 4 11.22 8.80 -5.64
N LEU A 5 10.09 9.15 -5.01
CA LEU A 5 9.18 8.18 -4.40
C LEU A 5 8.82 7.04 -5.35
N ALA A 6 8.55 7.37 -6.62
CA ALA A 6 8.25 6.37 -7.66
C ALA A 6 9.39 5.34 -7.85
N ARG A 7 10.66 5.73 -7.69
CA ARG A 7 11.79 4.80 -7.76
C ARG A 7 11.79 3.83 -6.58
N LEU A 8 11.55 4.33 -5.37
CA LEU A 8 11.52 3.52 -4.14
C LEU A 8 10.36 2.52 -4.17
N LEU A 9 9.18 2.95 -4.63
CA LEU A 9 8.01 2.08 -4.82
C LEU A 9 8.30 0.94 -5.80
N ARG A 10 8.99 1.21 -6.93
CA ARG A 10 9.33 0.17 -7.91
C ARG A 10 10.32 -0.87 -7.36
N GLN A 11 11.26 -0.44 -6.50
CA GLN A 11 12.28 -1.32 -5.93
C GLN A 11 11.72 -2.34 -4.93
N THR A 12 10.50 -2.14 -4.42
CA THR A 12 9.92 -3.00 -3.40
C THR A 12 8.59 -3.63 -3.82
N SER A 13 7.73 -2.94 -4.56
CA SER A 13 6.37 -3.41 -4.87
C SER A 13 6.29 -4.80 -5.52
N TYR A 14 7.31 -5.24 -6.25
CA TYR A 14 7.33 -6.57 -6.88
C TYR A 14 7.27 -7.73 -5.87
N ALA A 15 7.72 -7.54 -4.63
CA ALA A 15 7.75 -8.60 -3.62
C ALA A 15 6.44 -8.73 -2.83
N MET A 16 5.47 -7.84 -3.04
CA MET A 16 4.18 -7.83 -2.36
C MET A 16 3.34 -9.08 -2.73
N SER A 17 2.53 -9.56 -1.78
CA SER A 17 1.60 -10.66 -2.02
C SER A 17 0.39 -10.24 -2.87
N TYR A 18 -0.14 -11.17 -3.65
CA TYR A 18 -1.44 -11.04 -4.33
C TYR A 18 -2.56 -11.83 -3.64
N ASP A 19 -2.22 -12.58 -2.59
CA ASP A 19 -3.15 -13.36 -1.81
C ASP A 19 -4.05 -12.45 -0.96
N GLU A 20 -5.34 -12.43 -1.31
CA GLU A 20 -6.35 -11.60 -0.65
C GLU A 20 -6.68 -12.08 0.78
N THR A 21 -6.27 -13.30 1.15
CA THR A 21 -6.48 -13.84 2.51
C THR A 21 -5.48 -13.26 3.53
N ARG A 22 -4.38 -12.65 3.07
CA ARG A 22 -3.32 -12.07 3.90
C ARG A 22 -3.13 -10.59 3.58
N PRO A 23 -4.06 -9.71 4.00
CA PRO A 23 -4.07 -8.30 3.61
C PRO A 23 -2.82 -7.53 4.06
N HIS A 24 -2.21 -7.93 5.18
CA HIS A 24 -0.95 -7.34 5.66
C HIS A 24 0.22 -7.63 4.69
N LEU A 25 0.23 -8.78 4.01
CA LEU A 25 1.24 -9.08 2.97
C LEU A 25 0.90 -8.46 1.61
N ALA A 26 -0.36 -8.02 1.41
CA ALA A 26 -0.80 -7.22 0.27
C ALA A 26 -0.59 -5.70 0.50
N SER A 27 0.33 -5.35 1.40
CA SER A 27 0.67 -3.98 1.75
C SER A 27 2.18 -3.76 1.74
N MET A 28 2.56 -2.49 1.71
CA MET A 28 3.94 -2.02 1.83
C MET A 28 4.11 -1.34 3.16
N PHE A 29 5.08 -1.78 3.94
CA PHE A 29 5.50 -1.08 5.15
C PHE A 29 6.41 0.08 4.77
N ILE A 30 6.10 1.26 5.28
CA ILE A 30 6.91 2.46 5.13
C ILE A 30 7.15 3.03 6.53
N GLU A 31 8.41 3.17 6.89
CA GLU A 31 8.83 3.74 8.17
C GLU A 31 9.85 4.82 7.90
N ARG A 32 9.69 5.96 8.58
CA ARG A 32 10.78 6.92 8.76
C ARG A 32 11.20 6.89 10.20
N ARG A 33 12.48 6.61 10.44
CA ARG A 33 13.07 6.52 11.77
C ARG A 33 14.57 6.68 11.67
N GLN A 34 15.20 7.30 12.68
CA GLN A 34 16.67 7.38 12.78
C GLN A 34 17.36 7.97 11.53
N GLY A 35 16.73 8.95 10.87
CA GLY A 35 17.30 9.60 9.68
C GLY A 35 17.24 8.76 8.40
N GLU A 36 16.46 7.68 8.40
CA GLU A 36 16.22 6.85 7.23
C GLU A 36 14.73 6.74 6.90
N LEU A 37 14.42 6.70 5.61
CA LEU A 37 13.14 6.27 5.08
C LEU A 37 13.27 4.86 4.50
N VAL A 38 12.53 3.93 5.10
CA VAL A 38 12.57 2.49 4.82
C VAL A 38 11.27 2.07 4.17
N PHE A 39 11.37 1.29 3.09
CA PHE A 39 10.24 0.63 2.45
C PHE A 39 10.47 -0.88 2.50
N VAL A 40 9.47 -1.63 2.95
CA VAL A 40 9.51 -3.10 3.02
C VAL A 40 8.25 -3.70 2.42
N THR A 41 8.43 -4.75 1.62
CA THR A 41 7.35 -5.60 1.12
C THR A 41 7.76 -7.06 1.20
N THR A 42 6.79 -7.94 1.42
CA THR A 42 7.04 -9.37 1.44
C THR A 42 5.81 -10.17 1.03
N ALA A 43 6.02 -11.35 0.45
CA ALA A 43 5.00 -12.35 0.17
C ALA A 43 5.15 -13.61 1.06
N GLY A 44 5.91 -13.52 2.16
CA GLY A 44 6.22 -14.62 3.07
C GLY A 44 7.39 -15.51 2.64
N HIS A 45 7.67 -15.61 1.34
CA HIS A 45 8.80 -16.40 0.79
C HIS A 45 9.87 -15.53 0.11
N ARG A 46 9.60 -14.24 -0.06
CA ARG A 46 10.52 -13.24 -0.62
C ARG A 46 10.31 -11.91 0.09
N LEU A 47 11.37 -11.12 0.25
CA LEU A 47 11.36 -9.82 0.90
C LEU A 47 12.16 -8.83 0.05
N ALA A 48 11.59 -7.65 -0.17
CA ALA A 48 12.31 -6.52 -0.75
C ALA A 48 12.34 -5.37 0.24
N LYS A 49 13.53 -4.77 0.39
CA LYS A 49 13.79 -3.65 1.30
C LYS A 49 14.61 -2.60 0.55
N VAL A 50 14.22 -1.33 0.68
CA VAL A 50 15.08 -0.20 0.30
C VAL A 50 15.11 0.81 1.43
N CYS A 51 16.29 1.35 1.70
CA CYS A 51 16.54 2.37 2.71
C CYS A 51 17.23 3.55 2.04
N VAL A 52 16.81 4.76 2.37
CA VAL A 52 17.43 6.00 1.89
C VAL A 52 17.51 7.02 3.01
N PRO A 53 18.55 7.86 3.05
CA PRO A 53 18.62 8.95 4.02
C PRO A 53 17.45 9.91 3.86
N ASP A 54 16.76 10.20 4.96
CA ASP A 54 15.64 11.14 5.01
C ASP A 54 15.46 11.68 6.44
N ASP A 55 15.38 13.00 6.56
CA ASP A 55 15.46 13.77 7.80
C ASP A 55 14.10 14.33 8.27
N GLY A 56 12.99 13.84 7.71
CA GLY A 56 11.65 14.27 8.12
C GLY A 56 11.14 13.67 9.45
N GLU A 57 9.91 14.02 9.81
CA GLU A 57 9.23 13.50 11.01
C GLU A 57 9.08 11.98 10.99
N GLU A 58 9.28 11.36 12.17
CA GLU A 58 9.16 9.91 12.33
C GLU A 58 7.73 9.43 12.12
N PHE A 59 7.57 8.33 11.40
CA PHE A 59 6.27 7.69 11.20
C PHE A 59 6.43 6.22 10.86
N SER A 60 5.33 5.47 10.98
CA SER A 60 5.22 4.10 10.49
C SER A 60 3.84 3.85 9.94
N VAL A 61 3.75 3.35 8.70
CA VAL A 61 2.48 3.09 8.02
C VAL A 61 2.53 1.80 7.19
N LEU A 62 1.37 1.18 7.03
CA LEU A 62 1.12 0.15 6.01
C LEU A 62 0.31 0.77 4.87
N VAL A 63 0.89 0.80 3.67
CA VAL A 63 0.22 1.26 2.45
C VAL A 63 -0.32 0.04 1.71
N GLY A 64 -1.62 -0.20 1.85
CA GLY A 64 -2.31 -1.29 1.16
C GLY A 64 -2.34 -1.09 -0.35
N ARG A 65 -2.24 -2.18 -1.11
CA ARG A 65 -2.51 -2.13 -2.55
C ARG A 65 -3.94 -1.71 -2.79
N ARG A 66 -4.17 -0.87 -3.81
CA ARG A 66 -5.53 -0.56 -4.27
C ARG A 66 -6.25 -1.87 -4.62
N TYR A 67 -7.37 -2.14 -3.94
CA TYR A 67 -8.25 -3.24 -4.29
C TYR A 67 -8.83 -2.99 -5.69
N ARG A 68 -8.43 -3.81 -6.67
CA ARG A 68 -9.14 -3.92 -7.95
C ARG A 68 -10.08 -5.09 -7.80
N GLY A 69 -11.25 -4.84 -7.19
CA GLY A 69 -12.27 -5.87 -7.13
C GLY A 69 -12.54 -6.43 -8.52
N ARG A 70 -12.57 -7.76 -8.65
CA ARG A 70 -13.26 -8.35 -9.79
C ARG A 70 -14.67 -7.77 -9.74
N ARG A 71 -15.15 -7.17 -10.83
CA ARG A 71 -16.60 -6.96 -10.96
C ARG A 71 -17.20 -8.34 -10.75
N ALA A 72 -17.87 -8.55 -9.62
CA ALA A 72 -18.62 -9.76 -9.40
C ALA A 72 -19.58 -9.89 -10.58
N HIS A 73 -19.34 -10.89 -11.42
CA HIS A 73 -20.32 -11.31 -12.40
C HIS A 73 -21.42 -11.99 -11.59
N GLY A 74 -22.42 -11.20 -11.17
CA GLY A 74 -23.52 -11.70 -10.36
C GLY A 74 -24.18 -10.64 -9.50
N ARG A 75 -25.35 -10.18 -9.96
CA ARG A 75 -26.35 -9.32 -9.30
C ARG A 75 -26.02 -7.82 -9.22
N ARG A 76 -26.80 -7.06 -10.00
CA ARG A 76 -26.93 -5.60 -9.96
C ARG A 76 -27.37 -5.15 -8.55
N GLY A 77 -26.41 -4.86 -7.69
CA GLY A 77 -26.63 -4.06 -6.49
C GLY A 77 -26.83 -2.61 -6.90
N ARG A 78 -28.10 -2.18 -6.95
CA ARG A 78 -28.51 -0.80 -7.15
C ARG A 78 -27.96 0.03 -5.99
N TRP A 79 -26.95 0.87 -6.24
CA TRP A 79 -26.55 1.90 -5.28
C TRP A 79 -27.74 2.84 -5.10
N ALA A 80 -28.45 2.74 -3.97
CA ALA A 80 -29.49 3.68 -3.61
C ALA A 80 -28.84 5.06 -3.42
N ARG A 81 -29.36 6.08 -4.13
CA ARG A 81 -28.99 7.48 -3.86
C ARG A 81 -29.34 7.79 -2.41
N PRO A 82 -28.48 8.47 -1.63
CA PRO A 82 -28.87 8.93 -0.31
C PRO A 82 -30.09 9.86 -0.44
N PRO A 83 -31.07 9.79 0.47
CA PRO A 83 -32.24 10.66 0.42
C PRO A 83 -31.81 12.13 0.54
N PRO A 84 -32.49 13.06 -0.17
CA PRO A 84 -32.14 14.47 -0.11
C PRO A 84 -32.32 14.98 1.32
N ALA A 85 -31.34 15.78 1.77
CA ALA A 85 -31.38 16.43 3.07
C ALA A 85 -32.63 17.31 3.18
N ARG A 86 -33.45 17.07 4.22
CA ARG A 86 -34.59 17.93 4.54
C ARG A 86 -34.04 19.26 5.03
N ARG A 87 -34.47 20.35 4.39
CA ARG A 87 -34.36 21.71 4.90
C ARG A 87 -35.45 21.96 5.94
#